data_AF-A0A834CRU5-F1
#
_entry.id   AF-A0A834CRU5-F1
#
_cell.length_a   1.000
_cell.length_b   1.000
_cell.length_c   1.000
_cell.angle_alpha   90.00
_cell.angle_beta   90.00
_cell.angle_gamma   90.00
#
_symmetry.space_group_name_H-M   'P 1'
#
loop_
_entity.id
_entity.type
_entity.pdbx_description
1 polymer ?
#
loop_
_entity_poly.entity_id
_entity_poly.type
_entity_poly.pdbx_seq_one_letter_code
_entity_poly.pdbx_strand_id
1 'polypeptide(L)'
;MEYCDAGSFPELFRAMSAKRLFSESQYKVEDEPADKRLKPRRLSLASVIGKVIKLNSMNKHLSDLEPWLRRLVNEELENALRRCNSHLFTRFHPLENQAEVETSSCLQLMFSKKVLPSTLFTASKIADMDNNPLQLVLVDQRSTSTTGDRVLVPKADHDLSLYPIKIEIVVLNGEFPLRGDETWSSEEFNQSIVKERAGKRPLLAGELCVTMREGLGLVGDIEFTDNSSWIRCREFRLGAKVVPGSYKGTARIQEAITESFVVKDHRGESYKKKHPPMLEDEVWRLEKIGKHGTFHKKLSSQGINSVQDFLKLYVVDTPRLREILAGMSEKMWEVTTRHASTCVLGNKLYRFQGNDNCVIVLNPICHVVGAFIDVDGQLFPAAPDLSVETNYIQSLVRAAYENWNSLQEVQGNYFE
;
A
#
# COMPACT_ATOMS: atom_id res chain seq x y z
N MET A 1 27.04 44.18 24.47
CA MET A 1 28.37 43.53 24.38
C MET A 1 28.19 42.37 23.42
N GLU A 2 28.44 42.65 22.14
CA GLU A 2 29.60 42.17 21.37
C GLU A 2 29.22 40.86 20.64
N TYR A 3 28.74 40.90 19.40
CA TYR A 3 29.44 41.03 18.10
C TYR A 3 30.40 39.88 17.73
N CYS A 4 30.28 39.50 16.45
CA CYS A 4 31.26 38.84 15.55
C CYS A 4 31.29 37.31 15.51
N ASP A 5 31.56 36.64 14.38
CA ASP A 5 31.44 36.95 12.94
C ASP A 5 31.74 35.65 12.17
N ALA A 6 31.56 35.71 10.85
CA ALA A 6 31.77 34.72 9.80
C ALA A 6 33.11 33.96 9.76
N GLY A 7 33.09 32.82 9.03
CA GLY A 7 34.03 32.68 7.91
C GLY A 7 34.87 31.39 7.79
N SER A 8 34.70 30.75 6.63
CA SER A 8 35.76 30.26 5.73
C SER A 8 36.38 28.85 5.90
N PHE A 9 36.19 28.05 4.84
CA PHE A 9 37.12 27.04 4.33
C PHE A 9 38.46 27.67 3.91
N PRO A 10 39.55 26.88 3.79
CA PRO A 10 40.05 26.57 2.44
C PRO A 10 40.66 25.17 2.25
N GLU A 11 40.66 24.73 0.98
CA GLU A 11 41.37 23.60 0.40
C GLU A 11 42.91 23.69 0.53
N LEU A 12 43.59 22.53 0.56
CA LEU A 12 44.97 22.40 0.07
C LEU A 12 45.21 21.05 -0.62
N PHE A 13 46.07 21.13 -1.64
CA PHE A 13 46.33 20.27 -2.80
C PHE A 13 47.39 19.16 -2.57
N ARG A 14 47.45 18.22 -3.54
CA ARG A 14 48.62 17.43 -4.04
C ARG A 14 49.11 16.24 -3.17
N ALA A 15 49.60 15.11 -3.68
CA ALA A 15 50.11 14.73 -5.01
C ALA A 15 50.27 13.19 -5.15
N MET A 16 50.19 12.72 -6.40
CA MET A 16 51.00 11.69 -7.10
C MET A 16 51.24 10.29 -6.49
N SER A 17 50.88 9.25 -7.26
CA SER A 17 51.91 8.44 -7.93
C SER A 17 51.35 7.55 -9.05
N ALA A 18 51.99 7.68 -10.21
CA ALA A 18 51.88 6.80 -11.36
C ALA A 18 52.80 5.58 -11.21
N LYS A 19 52.46 4.49 -11.92
CA LYS A 19 53.34 3.61 -12.74
C LYS A 19 52.79 2.18 -12.75
N ARG A 20 52.41 1.67 -13.93
CA ARG A 20 53.22 0.74 -14.73
C ARG A 20 52.49 0.37 -16.03
N LEU A 21 53.26 0.51 -17.11
CA LEU A 21 53.04 0.03 -18.47
C LEU A 21 53.37 -1.47 -18.58
N PHE A 22 52.82 -2.12 -19.61
CA PHE A 22 53.44 -3.02 -20.62
C PHE A 22 52.34 -3.97 -21.16
N SER A 23 51.96 -3.85 -22.45
CA SER A 23 52.51 -4.57 -23.64
C SER A 23 51.86 -5.95 -23.80
N GLU A 24 51.60 -6.56 -24.97
CA GLU A 24 51.55 -6.26 -26.41
C GLU A 24 50.89 -7.51 -27.04
N SER A 25 50.33 -7.34 -28.25
CA SER A 25 50.29 -8.27 -29.41
C SER A 25 48.97 -8.07 -30.18
N GLN A 26 48.92 -7.40 -31.35
CA GLN A 26 49.23 -7.85 -32.74
C GLN A 26 48.58 -9.20 -33.07
N TYR A 27 47.70 -9.36 -34.09
CA TYR A 27 47.83 -9.24 -35.56
C TYR A 27 46.46 -8.86 -36.22
N LYS A 28 46.29 -7.85 -37.11
CA LYS A 28 46.28 -7.84 -38.62
C LYS A 28 45.72 -9.11 -39.30
N VAL A 29 44.78 -9.11 -40.26
CA VAL A 29 44.75 -8.57 -41.67
C VAL A 29 43.27 -8.68 -42.19
N GLU A 30 42.57 -7.62 -42.60
CA GLU A 30 42.21 -7.16 -43.99
C GLU A 30 41.67 -8.22 -45.00
N ASP A 31 40.43 -8.04 -45.50
CA ASP A 31 40.13 -7.88 -46.94
C ASP A 31 38.61 -7.67 -47.24
N GLU A 32 38.35 -6.67 -48.08
CA GLU A 32 37.15 -6.38 -48.90
C GLU A 32 37.64 -6.42 -50.39
N PRO A 33 36.84 -6.41 -51.50
CA PRO A 33 35.53 -5.74 -51.66
C PRO A 33 34.53 -6.36 -52.69
N ALA A 34 33.45 -5.60 -52.96
CA ALA A 34 32.73 -5.41 -54.25
C ALA A 34 31.66 -6.45 -54.69
N ASP A 35 30.51 -6.13 -55.32
CA ASP A 35 29.74 -4.92 -55.64
C ASP A 35 28.39 -5.35 -56.30
N LYS A 36 27.38 -4.47 -56.29
CA LYS A 36 26.19 -4.36 -57.20
C LYS A 36 24.81 -5.00 -56.90
N ARG A 37 23.88 -4.08 -56.54
CA ARG A 37 22.57 -3.73 -57.17
C ARG A 37 21.22 -4.23 -56.59
N LEU A 38 20.52 -3.26 -55.98
CA LEU A 38 19.13 -2.78 -56.21
C LEU A 38 17.89 -3.61 -55.80
N LYS A 39 17.25 -3.26 -54.66
CA LYS A 39 15.89 -2.66 -54.46
C LYS A 39 15.25 -3.02 -53.08
N PRO A 40 14.27 -2.22 -52.57
CA PRO A 40 14.14 -1.91 -51.15
C PRO A 40 13.17 -2.82 -50.38
N ARG A 41 13.50 -3.18 -49.13
CA ARG A 41 12.53 -3.82 -48.22
C ARG A 41 12.87 -3.56 -46.74
N ARG A 42 11.95 -2.83 -46.09
CA ARG A 42 11.59 -2.85 -44.65
C ARG A 42 12.72 -2.75 -43.62
N LEU A 43 12.84 -1.57 -43.01
CA LEU A 43 13.63 -1.33 -41.79
C LEU A 43 13.07 -2.18 -40.63
N SER A 44 13.86 -3.18 -40.23
CA SER A 44 13.64 -4.05 -39.08
C SER A 44 14.34 -3.46 -37.85
N LEU A 45 13.59 -3.24 -36.77
CA LEU A 45 14.02 -2.72 -35.47
C LEU A 45 15.02 -3.63 -34.71
N ALA A 46 15.47 -4.74 -35.31
CA ALA A 46 16.37 -5.71 -34.68
C ALA A 46 17.87 -5.32 -34.74
N SER A 47 18.25 -4.27 -35.47
CA SER A 47 19.67 -3.86 -35.62
C SER A 47 20.18 -2.90 -34.53
N VAL A 48 19.34 -2.46 -33.59
CA VAL A 48 19.74 -1.44 -32.58
C VAL A 48 20.12 -2.05 -31.22
N ILE A 49 19.91 -3.36 -31.01
CA ILE A 49 20.18 -4.02 -29.72
C ILE A 49 21.62 -4.58 -29.63
N GLY A 50 22.37 -4.63 -30.74
CA GLY A 50 23.71 -5.24 -30.82
C GLY A 50 24.91 -4.35 -30.43
N LYS A 51 24.71 -3.12 -29.92
CA LYS A 51 25.83 -2.21 -29.59
C LYS A 51 25.70 -1.50 -28.23
N VAL A 52 25.20 -2.21 -27.20
CA VAL A 52 25.18 -1.73 -25.80
C VAL A 52 26.32 -2.34 -24.98
N ILE A 53 27.56 -2.25 -25.49
CA ILE A 53 28.78 -2.48 -24.69
C ILE A 53 29.81 -1.40 -25.03
N LYS A 54 29.67 -0.24 -24.39
CA LYS A 54 30.76 0.68 -24.01
C LYS A 54 30.18 1.80 -23.11
N LEU A 55 29.77 1.40 -21.90
CA LEU A 55 29.35 2.31 -20.84
C LEU A 55 30.58 3.01 -20.23
N ASN A 56 30.80 4.25 -20.64
CA ASN A 56 31.32 5.36 -19.79
C ASN A 56 31.29 6.74 -20.49
N SER A 57 30.57 6.89 -21.60
CA SER A 57 30.44 8.14 -22.34
C SER A 57 28.98 8.62 -22.50
N MET A 58 28.05 8.17 -21.64
CA MET A 58 26.60 8.45 -21.78
C MET A 58 26.02 9.39 -20.71
N ASN A 59 26.74 9.71 -19.62
CA ASN A 59 26.20 10.64 -18.62
C ASN A 59 26.12 12.09 -19.11
N LYS A 60 26.87 12.46 -20.16
CA LYS A 60 26.80 13.80 -20.76
C LYS A 60 25.65 13.94 -21.76
N HIS A 61 25.34 12.88 -22.51
CA HIS A 61 24.31 12.90 -23.55
C HIS A 61 22.89 12.64 -23.03
N LEU A 62 22.72 12.01 -21.86
CA LEU A 62 21.41 11.85 -21.24
C LEU A 62 20.85 13.17 -20.69
N SER A 63 21.71 14.06 -20.20
CA SER A 63 21.32 15.43 -19.81
C SER A 63 20.90 16.28 -21.02
N ASP A 64 21.52 16.07 -22.19
CA ASP A 64 21.14 16.77 -23.43
C ASP A 64 19.81 16.25 -24.02
N LEU A 65 19.45 14.99 -23.72
CA LEU A 65 18.18 14.38 -24.12
C LEU A 65 17.05 14.67 -23.13
N GLU A 66 17.34 15.06 -21.89
CA GLU A 66 16.32 15.42 -20.90
C GLU A 66 15.38 16.52 -21.38
N PRO A 67 15.84 17.65 -21.97
CA PRO A 67 14.95 18.68 -22.50
C PRO A 67 14.07 18.15 -23.64
N TRP A 68 14.59 17.25 -24.46
CA TRP A 68 13.85 16.67 -25.59
C TRP A 68 12.81 15.65 -25.12
N LEU A 69 13.15 14.78 -24.17
CA LEU A 69 12.23 13.82 -23.55
C LEU A 69 11.16 14.54 -22.73
N ARG A 70 11.53 15.56 -21.95
CA ARG A 70 10.56 16.42 -21.25
C ARG A 70 9.62 17.10 -22.23
N ARG A 71 10.11 17.59 -23.39
CA ARG A 71 9.26 18.14 -24.44
C ARG A 71 8.34 17.09 -25.04
N LEU A 72 8.84 15.90 -25.38
CA LEU A 72 8.03 14.86 -26.00
C LEU A 72 6.96 14.32 -25.02
N VAL A 73 7.31 14.15 -23.75
CA VAL A 73 6.38 13.74 -22.69
C VAL A 73 5.38 14.86 -22.40
N ASN A 74 5.81 16.12 -22.35
CA ASN A 74 4.89 17.25 -22.17
C ASN A 74 4.01 17.45 -23.40
N GLU A 75 4.49 17.23 -24.62
CA GLU A 75 3.72 17.31 -25.86
C GLU A 75 2.74 16.14 -25.98
N GLU A 76 3.11 14.92 -25.57
CA GLU A 76 2.18 13.79 -25.49
C GLU A 76 1.18 13.95 -24.34
N LEU A 77 1.59 14.50 -23.19
CA LEU A 77 0.69 14.83 -22.08
C LEU A 77 -0.26 15.96 -22.49
N GLU A 78 0.23 17.02 -23.14
CA GLU A 78 -0.58 18.10 -23.69
C GLU A 78 -1.45 17.64 -24.85
N ASN A 79 -1.02 16.67 -25.67
CA ASN A 79 -1.84 16.07 -26.71
C ASN A 79 -2.90 15.12 -26.14
N ALA A 80 -2.61 14.39 -25.07
CA ALA A 80 -3.59 13.60 -24.32
C ALA A 80 -4.61 14.52 -23.63
N LEU A 81 -4.14 15.59 -22.98
CA LEU A 81 -4.99 16.64 -22.41
C LEU A 81 -5.76 17.39 -23.49
N ARG A 82 -5.20 17.63 -24.69
CA ARG A 82 -5.90 18.20 -25.84
C ARG A 82 -6.92 17.25 -26.42
N ARG A 83 -6.70 15.93 -26.46
CA ARG A 83 -7.74 14.96 -26.87
C ARG A 83 -8.90 14.92 -25.87
N CYS A 84 -8.65 15.22 -24.60
CA CYS A 84 -9.69 15.41 -23.58
C CYS A 84 -10.32 16.83 -23.61
N ASN A 85 -9.55 17.87 -23.95
CA ASN A 85 -9.96 19.28 -23.92
C ASN A 85 -10.43 19.83 -25.27
N SER A 86 -10.21 19.15 -26.40
CA SER A 86 -10.58 19.61 -27.75
C SER A 86 -12.08 19.59 -28.02
N HIS A 87 -12.88 19.13 -27.05
CA HIS A 87 -14.33 19.26 -27.06
C HIS A 87 -14.86 20.32 -26.08
N LEU A 88 -13.99 21.02 -25.34
CA LEU A 88 -14.39 21.99 -24.31
C LEU A 88 -14.28 23.47 -24.72
N PHE A 89 -13.96 23.78 -25.97
CA PHE A 89 -14.01 25.16 -26.47
C PHE A 89 -14.69 25.24 -27.84
N THR A 90 -16.01 25.12 -27.85
CA THR A 90 -16.83 25.78 -28.88
C THR A 90 -17.44 27.00 -28.23
N ARG A 91 -16.90 28.17 -28.57
CA ARG A 91 -17.35 29.48 -28.11
C ARG A 91 -18.74 29.73 -28.69
N PHE A 92 -19.80 29.63 -27.88
CA PHE A 92 -21.14 30.05 -28.27
C PHE A 92 -21.44 31.43 -27.69
N HIS A 93 -21.84 32.34 -28.60
CA HIS A 93 -22.48 33.62 -28.27
C HIS A 93 -23.80 33.35 -27.53
N PRO A 94 -24.17 34.17 -26.53
CA PRO A 94 -25.42 33.96 -25.79
C PRO A 94 -26.60 34.43 -26.63
N LEU A 95 -27.49 33.50 -27.01
CA LEU A 95 -28.87 33.82 -27.37
C LEU A 95 -29.75 33.53 -26.15
N GLU A 96 -30.09 34.61 -25.47
CA GLU A 96 -31.43 34.94 -24.96
C GLU A 96 -32.30 33.77 -24.43
N ASN A 97 -32.30 33.65 -23.10
CA ASN A 97 -33.41 33.32 -22.21
C ASN A 97 -34.51 32.40 -22.75
N GLN A 98 -34.42 31.11 -22.43
CA GLN A 98 -35.60 30.32 -22.08
C GLN A 98 -35.27 29.52 -20.80
N ALA A 99 -36.04 29.79 -19.75
CA ALA A 99 -36.03 29.00 -18.54
C ALA A 99 -36.54 27.59 -18.89
N GLU A 100 -35.62 26.65 -19.11
CA GLU A 100 -35.94 25.23 -19.18
C GLU A 100 -36.36 24.78 -17.78
N VAL A 101 -37.64 24.47 -17.66
CA VAL A 101 -38.18 23.67 -16.57
C VAL A 101 -37.38 22.37 -16.53
N GLU A 102 -36.56 22.18 -15.50
CA GLU A 102 -35.78 20.97 -15.27
C GLU A 102 -36.73 19.77 -15.24
N THR A 103 -36.85 19.08 -16.38
CA THR A 103 -37.61 17.82 -16.46
C THR A 103 -36.94 16.83 -15.52
N SER A 104 -37.70 16.30 -14.55
CA SER A 104 -37.22 15.33 -13.57
C SER A 104 -36.40 14.23 -14.27
N SER A 105 -35.11 14.14 -13.93
CA SER A 105 -34.16 13.19 -14.50
C SER A 105 -34.54 11.78 -14.09
N CYS A 106 -35.09 11.01 -15.02
CA CYS A 106 -35.52 9.65 -14.70
C CYS A 106 -34.38 8.63 -14.80
N LEU A 107 -33.24 9.00 -15.39
CA LEU A 107 -32.08 8.12 -15.46
C LEU A 107 -31.04 8.49 -14.41
N GLN A 108 -30.46 7.49 -13.74
CA GLN A 108 -29.43 7.67 -12.72
C GLN A 108 -28.32 6.64 -12.86
N LEU A 109 -27.07 7.10 -12.75
CA LEU A 109 -25.91 6.22 -12.58
C LEU A 109 -25.83 5.76 -11.13
N MET A 110 -25.48 4.48 -10.94
CA MET A 110 -25.24 3.91 -9.62
C MET A 110 -24.02 3.00 -9.64
N PHE A 111 -23.25 3.02 -8.55
CA PHE A 111 -22.31 1.93 -8.27
C PHE A 111 -23.12 0.72 -7.80
N SER A 112 -22.90 -0.46 -8.40
CA SER A 112 -23.56 -1.72 -7.99
C SER A 112 -23.37 -1.99 -6.50
N LYS A 113 -22.16 -1.70 -5.99
CA LYS A 113 -21.83 -1.72 -4.57
C LYS A 113 -21.38 -0.32 -4.14
N LYS A 114 -22.23 0.37 -3.38
CA LYS A 114 -21.92 1.71 -2.83
C LYS A 114 -20.94 1.65 -1.65
N VAL A 115 -20.98 0.56 -0.88
CA VAL A 115 -20.14 0.34 0.31
C VAL A 115 -18.77 -0.14 -0.13
N LEU A 116 -17.74 0.66 0.15
CA LEU A 116 -16.34 0.32 -0.03
C LEU A 116 -15.68 0.05 1.33
N PRO A 117 -14.46 -0.51 1.37
CA PRO A 117 -13.71 -0.58 2.62
C PRO A 117 -13.60 0.79 3.29
N SER A 118 -13.95 0.86 4.57
CA SER A 118 -13.96 2.12 5.34
C SER A 118 -12.60 2.82 5.41
N THR A 119 -11.53 2.08 5.15
CA THR A 119 -10.17 2.60 5.01
C THR A 119 -9.52 2.01 3.75
N LEU A 120 -9.10 2.89 2.85
CA LEU A 120 -8.24 2.57 1.71
C LEU A 120 -6.84 3.16 1.93
N PHE A 121 -5.85 2.67 1.18
CA PHE A 121 -4.50 3.21 1.18
C PHE A 121 -4.16 3.82 -0.17
N THR A 122 -3.34 4.87 -0.18
CA THR A 122 -2.80 5.45 -1.43
C THR A 122 -2.01 4.40 -2.21
N ALA A 123 -1.90 4.53 -3.53
CA ALA A 123 -1.20 3.60 -4.42
C ALA A 123 -1.68 2.14 -4.32
N SER A 124 -2.88 1.93 -3.79
CA SER A 124 -3.59 0.64 -3.78
C SER A 124 -4.74 0.72 -4.76
N LYS A 125 -4.99 -0.37 -5.48
CA LYS A 125 -6.13 -0.48 -6.39
C LYS A 125 -7.43 -0.37 -5.60
N ILE A 126 -8.37 0.44 -6.09
CA ILE A 126 -9.69 0.56 -5.48
C ILE A 126 -10.57 -0.57 -6.01
N ALA A 127 -11.10 -1.37 -5.09
CA ALA A 127 -12.00 -2.47 -5.36
C ALA A 127 -13.16 -2.46 -4.35
N ASP A 128 -14.19 -3.26 -4.64
CA ASP A 128 -15.28 -3.48 -3.69
C ASP A 128 -14.83 -4.32 -2.47
N MET A 129 -15.74 -4.58 -1.53
CA MET A 129 -15.47 -5.38 -0.33
C MET A 129 -15.01 -6.82 -0.61
N ASP A 130 -15.33 -7.35 -1.80
CA ASP A 130 -14.97 -8.70 -2.24
C ASP A 130 -13.74 -8.69 -3.18
N ASN A 131 -13.04 -7.54 -3.27
CA ASN A 131 -11.87 -7.33 -4.12
C ASN A 131 -12.16 -7.47 -5.63
N ASN A 132 -13.40 -7.20 -6.06
CA ASN A 132 -13.75 -7.11 -7.48
C ASN A 132 -13.69 -5.66 -7.99
N PRO A 133 -13.48 -5.45 -9.30
CA PRO A 133 -13.54 -4.12 -9.90
C PRO A 133 -14.92 -3.48 -9.67
N LEU A 134 -14.95 -2.16 -9.49
CA LEU A 134 -16.20 -1.44 -9.30
C LEU A 134 -17.05 -1.52 -10.58
N GLN A 135 -18.35 -1.64 -10.41
CA GLN A 135 -19.30 -1.70 -11.51
C GLN A 135 -20.29 -0.53 -11.41
N LEU A 136 -20.53 0.11 -12.54
CA LEU A 136 -21.55 1.12 -12.74
C LEU A 136 -22.74 0.54 -13.49
N VAL A 137 -23.93 0.92 -13.06
CA VAL A 137 -25.21 0.56 -13.67
C VAL A 137 -26.04 1.81 -13.93
N LEU A 138 -26.75 1.83 -15.06
CA LEU A 138 -27.75 2.85 -15.37
C LEU A 138 -29.13 2.32 -14.96
N VAL A 139 -29.87 3.10 -14.18
CA VAL A 139 -31.19 2.75 -13.67
C VAL A 139 -32.19 3.82 -14.07
N ASP A 140 -33.41 3.41 -14.44
CA ASP A 140 -34.55 4.32 -14.60
C ASP A 140 -35.34 4.39 -13.29
N GLN A 141 -35.30 5.56 -12.64
CA GLN A 141 -36.03 5.88 -11.41
C GLN A 141 -37.55 5.74 -11.54
N ARG A 142 -38.12 5.79 -12.76
CA ARG A 142 -39.56 5.53 -12.97
C ARG A 142 -39.92 4.06 -12.83
N SER A 143 -38.96 3.16 -13.04
CA SER A 143 -39.15 1.72 -13.13
C SER A 143 -38.87 0.97 -11.83
N THR A 144 -38.71 1.68 -10.70
CA THR A 144 -38.60 1.05 -9.37
C THR A 144 -39.94 0.39 -9.01
N SER A 145 -40.12 -0.85 -9.46
CA SER A 145 -41.31 -1.65 -9.19
C SER A 145 -41.45 -1.89 -7.68
N THR A 146 -42.69 -2.07 -7.23
CA THR A 146 -43.15 -2.31 -5.84
C THR A 146 -42.54 -3.56 -5.17
N THR A 147 -41.49 -4.15 -5.74
CA THR A 147 -40.85 -5.39 -5.30
C THR A 147 -39.34 -5.23 -5.18
N GLY A 148 -38.82 -4.05 -4.83
CA GLY A 148 -37.44 -3.86 -4.35
C GLY A 148 -36.29 -4.19 -5.32
N ASP A 149 -36.58 -4.77 -6.48
CA ASP A 149 -35.60 -5.18 -7.48
C ASP A 149 -35.44 -4.05 -8.49
N ARG A 150 -34.22 -3.48 -8.52
CA ARG A 150 -33.89 -2.31 -9.36
C ARG A 150 -33.74 -2.78 -10.80
N VAL A 151 -34.69 -2.41 -11.64
CA VAL A 151 -34.68 -2.75 -13.07
C VAL A 151 -33.55 -1.98 -13.77
N LEU A 152 -32.56 -2.70 -14.29
CA LEU A 152 -31.63 -2.16 -15.29
C LEU A 152 -32.45 -1.66 -16.47
N VAL A 153 -32.13 -0.46 -17.00
CA VAL A 153 -32.89 0.17 -18.10
C VAL A 153 -33.31 -0.89 -19.13
N PRO A 154 -34.63 -1.11 -19.36
CA PRO A 154 -35.10 -2.14 -20.26
C PRO A 154 -34.45 -1.99 -21.63
N LYS A 155 -34.07 -3.11 -22.25
CA LYS A 155 -33.56 -3.22 -23.64
C LYS A 155 -34.45 -2.55 -24.72
N ALA A 156 -35.56 -1.92 -24.36
CA ALA A 156 -36.64 -1.49 -25.24
C ALA A 156 -36.61 0.00 -25.62
N ASP A 157 -35.86 0.87 -24.92
CA ASP A 157 -35.61 2.23 -25.42
C ASP A 157 -34.48 2.15 -26.45
N HIS A 158 -34.87 1.96 -27.71
CA HIS A 158 -34.02 1.73 -28.88
C HIS A 158 -32.89 2.76 -29.11
N ASP A 159 -32.80 3.85 -28.34
CA ASP A 159 -31.83 4.93 -28.52
C ASP A 159 -30.60 4.83 -27.58
N LEU A 160 -30.75 4.28 -26.36
CA LEU A 160 -29.66 4.11 -25.38
C LEU A 160 -28.77 2.90 -25.67
N SER A 161 -29.33 1.90 -26.34
CA SER A 161 -28.65 0.66 -26.74
C SER A 161 -27.59 0.87 -27.84
N LEU A 162 -27.66 1.98 -28.59
CA LEU A 162 -26.90 2.16 -29.82
C LEU A 162 -25.58 2.94 -29.65
N TYR A 163 -25.38 3.68 -28.55
CA TYR A 163 -24.21 4.53 -28.38
C TYR A 163 -23.50 4.29 -27.04
N PRO A 164 -22.18 4.08 -27.04
CA PRO A 164 -21.41 3.98 -25.81
C PRO A 164 -21.42 5.32 -25.08
N ILE A 165 -21.79 5.32 -23.79
CA ILE A 165 -21.78 6.51 -22.94
C ILE A 165 -20.45 6.51 -22.17
N LYS A 166 -19.67 7.57 -22.31
CA LYS A 166 -18.43 7.80 -21.56
C LYS A 166 -18.77 8.40 -20.20
N ILE A 167 -18.24 7.79 -19.16
CA ILE A 167 -18.41 8.19 -17.78
C ILE A 167 -17.03 8.53 -17.22
N GLU A 168 -16.92 9.63 -16.50
CA GLU A 168 -15.73 10.05 -15.78
C GLU A 168 -15.89 9.73 -14.29
N ILE A 169 -14.89 9.07 -13.72
CA ILE A 169 -14.76 8.85 -12.28
C ILE A 169 -14.03 10.03 -11.66
N VAL A 170 -14.64 10.61 -10.63
CA VAL A 170 -14.14 11.79 -9.92
C VAL A 170 -14.10 11.54 -8.41
N VAL A 171 -13.35 12.37 -7.69
CA VAL A 171 -13.29 12.33 -6.23
C VAL A 171 -14.16 13.46 -5.68
N LEU A 172 -15.05 13.14 -4.74
CA LEU A 172 -15.92 14.09 -4.07
C LEU A 172 -15.51 14.25 -2.60
N ASN A 173 -15.93 15.36 -2.01
CA ASN A 173 -15.82 15.58 -0.57
C ASN A 173 -16.69 14.55 0.18
N GLY A 174 -16.14 13.92 1.23
CA GLY A 174 -16.86 12.90 2.02
C GLY A 174 -18.17 13.38 2.66
N GLU A 175 -18.33 14.68 2.88
CA GLU A 175 -19.56 15.27 3.43
C GLU A 175 -20.68 15.46 2.37
N PHE A 176 -20.39 15.26 1.08
CA PHE A 176 -21.39 15.37 0.02
C PHE A 176 -22.25 14.10 -0.06
N PRO A 177 -23.59 14.19 -0.22
CA PRO A 177 -24.40 15.41 -0.27
C PRO A 177 -24.68 15.97 1.14
N LEU A 178 -24.65 17.31 1.26
CA LEU A 178 -24.71 18.01 2.55
C LEU A 178 -26.06 17.86 3.28
N ARG A 179 -27.16 17.59 2.57
CA ARG A 179 -28.51 17.58 3.14
C ARG A 179 -29.08 16.17 3.33
N GLY A 180 -28.29 15.13 3.07
CA GLY A 180 -28.75 13.74 3.13
C GLY A 180 -29.83 13.40 2.09
N ASP A 181 -30.05 14.29 1.13
CA ASP A 181 -30.89 14.10 -0.04
C ASP A 181 -30.14 13.29 -1.11
N GLU A 182 -30.82 12.33 -1.74
CA GLU A 182 -30.29 11.62 -2.91
C GLU A 182 -30.45 12.43 -4.22
N THR A 183 -30.79 13.72 -4.12
CA THR A 183 -31.03 14.63 -5.26
C THR A 183 -30.17 15.87 -5.15
N TRP A 184 -29.39 16.16 -6.19
CA TRP A 184 -28.51 17.33 -6.27
C TRP A 184 -28.46 17.88 -7.70
N SER A 185 -28.13 19.16 -7.85
CA SER A 185 -27.89 19.77 -9.16
C SER A 185 -26.53 19.36 -9.72
N SER A 186 -26.35 19.51 -11.04
CA SER A 186 -25.07 19.25 -11.70
C SER A 186 -23.98 20.20 -11.16
N GLU A 187 -24.37 21.42 -10.83
CA GLU A 187 -23.51 22.46 -10.27
C GLU A 187 -23.05 22.08 -8.87
N GLU A 188 -23.96 21.62 -8.00
CA GLU A 188 -23.63 21.16 -6.64
C GLU A 188 -22.67 19.98 -6.68
N PHE A 189 -22.93 19.00 -7.56
CA PHE A 189 -22.02 17.87 -7.77
C PHE A 189 -20.63 18.35 -8.20
N ASN A 190 -20.55 19.18 -9.24
CA ASN A 190 -19.28 19.67 -9.77
C ASN A 190 -18.50 20.54 -8.77
N GLN A 191 -19.18 21.30 -7.91
CA GLN A 191 -18.56 22.07 -6.82
C GLN A 191 -18.00 21.18 -5.71
N SER A 192 -18.57 20.00 -5.51
CA SER A 192 -18.10 19.05 -4.50
C SER A 192 -16.86 18.23 -4.91
N ILE A 193 -16.45 18.32 -6.19
CA ILE A 193 -15.28 17.62 -6.73
C ILE A 193 -14.00 18.16 -6.08
N VAL A 194 -13.25 17.26 -5.45
CA VAL A 194 -11.99 17.56 -4.79
C VAL A 194 -10.84 17.43 -5.78
N LYS A 195 -10.06 18.50 -5.92
CA LYS A 195 -8.83 18.52 -6.71
C LYS A 195 -7.61 18.21 -5.84
N GLU A 196 -6.52 17.83 -6.48
CA GLU A 196 -5.22 17.64 -5.85
C GLU A 196 -4.69 18.92 -5.19
N ARG A 197 -3.74 18.74 -4.26
CA ARG A 197 -2.99 19.86 -3.70
C ARG A 197 -2.07 20.48 -4.74
N ALA A 198 -1.85 21.79 -4.65
CA ALA A 198 -0.95 22.50 -5.54
C ALA A 198 0.43 21.82 -5.62
N GLY A 199 0.89 21.54 -6.84
CA GLY A 199 2.17 20.89 -7.11
C GLY A 199 2.20 19.36 -6.87
N LYS A 200 1.05 18.71 -6.66
CA LYS A 200 0.94 17.25 -6.58
C LYS A 200 0.40 16.65 -7.88
N ARG A 201 0.51 15.33 -7.98
CA ARG A 201 -0.12 14.54 -9.05
C ARG A 201 -1.65 14.60 -8.89
N PRO A 202 -2.42 14.30 -9.94
CA PRO A 202 -3.88 14.17 -9.84
C PRO A 202 -4.27 13.26 -8.69
N LEU A 203 -5.29 13.65 -7.91
CA LEU A 203 -5.69 12.96 -6.67
C LEU A 203 -6.06 11.49 -6.91
N LEU A 204 -6.64 11.21 -8.07
CA LEU A 204 -6.99 9.89 -8.56
C LEU A 204 -6.18 9.61 -9.85
N ALA A 205 -5.58 8.44 -9.95
CA ALA A 205 -4.81 8.00 -11.11
C ALA A 205 -5.33 6.66 -11.62
N GLY A 206 -5.03 6.35 -12.89
CA GLY A 206 -5.46 5.11 -13.54
C GLY A 206 -6.51 5.34 -14.64
N GLU A 207 -7.38 4.36 -14.86
CA GLU A 207 -8.42 4.40 -15.89
C GLU A 207 -9.68 5.13 -15.39
N LEU A 208 -9.65 6.46 -15.43
CA LEU A 208 -10.73 7.31 -14.92
C LEU A 208 -11.94 7.41 -15.85
N CYS A 209 -11.81 6.99 -17.11
CA CYS A 209 -12.86 7.07 -18.12
C CYS A 209 -13.44 5.69 -18.39
N VAL A 210 -14.68 5.46 -17.99
CA VAL A 210 -15.41 4.21 -18.19
C VAL A 210 -16.28 4.32 -19.42
N THR A 211 -16.28 3.28 -20.25
CA THR A 211 -17.20 3.17 -21.39
C THR A 211 -18.38 2.29 -21.00
N MET A 212 -19.56 2.90 -20.82
CA MET A 212 -20.79 2.19 -20.52
C MET A 212 -21.46 1.68 -21.80
N ARG A 213 -21.82 0.40 -21.80
CA ARG A 213 -22.53 -0.29 -22.89
C ARG A 213 -23.69 -1.06 -22.30
N GLU A 214 -24.86 -1.00 -22.94
CA GLU A 214 -26.07 -1.69 -22.46
C GLU A 214 -26.43 -1.37 -20.99
N GLY A 215 -26.12 -0.14 -20.55
CA GLY A 215 -26.36 0.30 -19.18
C GLY A 215 -25.36 -0.23 -18.13
N LEU A 216 -24.28 -0.92 -18.54
CA LEU A 216 -23.24 -1.45 -17.66
C LEU A 216 -21.86 -0.87 -17.99
N GLY A 217 -21.11 -0.47 -16.97
CA GLY A 217 -19.73 0.00 -17.11
C GLY A 217 -18.83 -0.60 -16.04
N LEU A 218 -17.71 -1.20 -16.43
CA LEU A 218 -16.71 -1.68 -15.49
C LEU A 218 -15.67 -0.58 -15.26
N VAL A 219 -15.42 -0.24 -14.00
CA VAL A 219 -14.34 0.68 -13.62
C VAL A 219 -13.02 -0.08 -13.68
N GLY A 220 -12.06 0.47 -14.42
CA GLY A 220 -10.72 -0.10 -14.52
C GLY A 220 -9.87 0.10 -13.27
N ASP A 221 -8.57 -0.14 -13.40
CA ASP A 221 -7.63 0.06 -12.30
C ASP A 221 -7.52 1.56 -11.98
N ILE A 222 -7.97 1.95 -10.80
CA ILE A 222 -7.84 3.31 -10.26
C ILE A 222 -7.22 3.29 -8.86
N GLU A 223 -6.49 4.34 -8.51
CA GLU A 223 -5.78 4.47 -7.23
C GLU A 223 -5.72 5.93 -6.74
N PHE A 224 -5.70 6.11 -5.42
CA PHE A 224 -5.47 7.43 -4.81
C PHE A 224 -3.98 7.75 -4.73
N THR A 225 -3.59 8.97 -5.11
CA THR A 225 -2.19 9.43 -5.05
C THR A 225 -1.87 10.21 -3.77
N ASP A 226 -2.89 10.68 -3.05
CA ASP A 226 -2.76 11.42 -1.80
C ASP A 226 -3.80 10.92 -0.78
N ASN A 227 -3.50 11.10 0.50
CA ASN A 227 -4.37 10.66 1.59
C ASN A 227 -5.50 11.68 1.85
N SER A 228 -6.53 11.32 2.60
CA SER A 228 -7.64 12.23 2.91
C SER A 228 -7.39 13.13 4.12
N SER A 229 -6.27 12.99 4.83
CA SER A 229 -6.05 13.70 6.10
C SER A 229 -5.90 15.22 5.99
N TRP A 230 -5.61 15.74 4.79
CA TRP A 230 -5.41 17.17 4.54
C TRP A 230 -6.70 17.94 4.28
N ILE A 231 -7.82 17.26 4.01
CA ILE A 231 -9.13 17.89 3.89
C ILE A 231 -9.87 17.88 5.23
N ARG A 232 -10.80 18.84 5.41
CA ARG A 232 -11.50 19.08 6.68
C ARG A 232 -12.23 17.84 7.22
N CYS A 233 -12.99 17.15 6.37
CA CYS A 233 -13.80 15.99 6.78
C CYS A 233 -13.00 14.67 6.85
N ARG A 234 -11.74 14.67 6.39
CA ARG A 234 -10.84 13.51 6.38
C ARG A 234 -11.34 12.30 5.60
N GLU A 235 -12.36 12.45 4.76
CA GLU A 235 -12.98 11.38 4.00
C GLU A 235 -13.22 11.81 2.55
N PHE A 236 -13.09 10.86 1.64
CA PHE A 236 -13.43 11.04 0.23
C PHE A 236 -14.65 10.18 -0.12
N ARG A 237 -15.28 10.51 -1.24
CA ARG A 237 -16.24 9.66 -1.95
C ARG A 237 -15.79 9.52 -3.39
N LEU A 238 -16.17 8.41 -4.04
CA LEU A 238 -16.10 8.32 -5.49
C LEU A 238 -17.41 8.82 -6.08
N GLY A 239 -17.28 9.66 -7.11
CA GLY A 239 -18.37 10.10 -7.96
C GLY A 239 -18.21 9.54 -9.37
N ALA A 240 -19.30 9.34 -10.09
CA ALA A 240 -19.28 9.03 -11.51
C ALA A 240 -20.27 9.93 -12.26
N LYS A 241 -19.79 10.63 -13.28
CA LYS A 241 -20.61 11.55 -14.08
C LYS A 241 -20.44 11.30 -15.58
N VAL A 242 -21.48 11.61 -16.35
CA VAL A 242 -21.40 11.50 -17.81
C VAL A 242 -20.47 12.59 -18.36
N VAL A 243 -19.58 12.21 -19.27
CA VAL A 243 -18.72 13.17 -19.97
C VAL A 243 -19.59 14.07 -20.87
N PRO A 244 -19.47 15.40 -20.80
CA PRO A 244 -20.24 16.32 -21.64
C PRO A 244 -20.18 15.94 -23.13
N GLY A 245 -21.35 15.92 -23.79
CA GLY A 245 -21.47 15.56 -25.20
C GLY A 245 -21.39 14.06 -25.52
N SER A 246 -21.13 13.18 -24.54
CA SER A 246 -21.14 11.74 -24.76
C SER A 246 -22.54 11.14 -24.87
N TYR A 247 -23.53 11.79 -24.28
CA TYR A 247 -24.92 11.35 -24.27
C TYR A 247 -25.77 12.36 -25.06
N LYS A 248 -26.58 11.85 -25.98
CA LYS A 248 -27.40 12.65 -26.92
C LYS A 248 -28.89 12.65 -26.60
N GLY A 249 -29.30 11.97 -25.53
CA GLY A 249 -30.70 11.96 -25.13
C GLY A 249 -31.10 13.25 -24.42
N THR A 250 -32.41 13.46 -24.31
CA THR A 250 -33.01 14.70 -23.81
C THR A 250 -33.07 14.78 -22.28
N ALA A 251 -33.08 13.64 -21.59
CA ALA A 251 -33.18 13.58 -20.13
C ALA A 251 -31.80 13.57 -19.46
N ARG A 252 -31.55 14.43 -18.46
CA ARG A 252 -30.33 14.39 -17.64
C ARG A 252 -30.17 13.00 -17.01
N ILE A 253 -28.95 12.47 -17.05
CA ILE A 253 -28.56 11.29 -16.29
C ILE A 253 -27.93 11.78 -14.98
N GLN A 254 -28.55 11.47 -13.86
CA GLN A 254 -28.04 11.83 -12.53
C GLN A 254 -26.75 11.07 -12.21
N GLU A 255 -25.80 11.73 -11.55
CA GLU A 255 -24.48 11.19 -11.21
C GLU A 255 -24.58 10.07 -10.14
N ALA A 256 -23.56 9.20 -10.09
CA ALA A 256 -23.42 8.20 -9.03
C ALA A 256 -22.50 8.72 -7.92
N ILE A 257 -22.76 8.30 -6.68
CA ILE A 257 -21.84 8.47 -5.54
C ILE A 257 -21.71 7.16 -4.75
N THR A 258 -20.54 6.94 -4.15
CA THR A 258 -20.31 5.89 -3.14
C THR A 258 -20.57 6.41 -1.73
N GLU A 259 -20.50 5.51 -0.76
CA GLU A 259 -20.29 5.90 0.64
C GLU A 259 -18.93 6.56 0.84
N SER A 260 -18.78 7.33 1.91
CA SER A 260 -17.52 7.96 2.26
C SER A 260 -16.55 6.98 2.91
N PHE A 261 -15.26 7.20 2.69
CA PHE A 261 -14.20 6.36 3.25
C PHE A 261 -12.94 7.19 3.50
N VAL A 262 -12.10 6.71 4.42
CA VAL A 262 -10.82 7.33 4.74
C VAL A 262 -9.74 6.79 3.82
N VAL A 263 -8.95 7.66 3.20
CA VAL A 263 -7.74 7.25 2.47
C VAL A 263 -6.53 7.55 3.32
N LYS A 264 -5.79 6.52 3.72
CA LYS A 264 -4.56 6.62 4.48
C LYS A 264 -3.35 6.55 3.57
N ASP A 265 -2.25 7.10 4.03
CA ASP A 265 -0.96 6.98 3.36
C ASP A 265 -0.50 5.51 3.34
N HIS A 266 -0.01 5.03 2.20
CA HIS A 266 0.47 3.65 2.00
C HIS A 266 1.52 3.22 3.04
N ARG A 267 2.31 4.15 3.57
CA ARG A 267 3.25 3.86 4.66
C ARG A 267 2.54 3.23 5.85
N GLY A 268 1.32 3.68 6.16
CA GLY A 268 0.51 3.15 7.26
C GLY A 268 0.07 1.70 7.07
N GLU A 269 -0.09 1.23 5.83
CA GLU A 269 -0.44 -0.17 5.53
C GLU A 269 0.69 -1.10 5.93
N SER A 270 1.91 -0.79 5.46
CA SER A 270 3.11 -1.56 5.79
C SER A 270 3.38 -1.57 7.29
N TYR A 271 2.96 -0.53 8.03
CA TYR A 271 3.17 -0.37 9.47
C TYR A 271 2.02 -0.88 10.35
N LYS A 272 0.99 -1.50 9.77
CA LYS A 272 -0.17 -2.01 10.50
C LYS A 272 0.26 -3.02 11.57
N LYS A 273 -0.28 -2.85 12.78
CA LYS A 273 -0.13 -3.80 13.89
C LYS A 273 -1.06 -4.98 13.65
N LYS A 274 -0.58 -6.20 13.94
CA LYS A 274 -1.36 -7.42 13.78
C LYS A 274 -2.07 -7.73 15.09
N HIS A 275 -3.35 -8.08 15.02
CA HIS A 275 -4.18 -8.42 16.18
C HIS A 275 -4.91 -9.76 15.90
N PRO A 276 -4.48 -10.88 16.51
CA PRO A 276 -3.31 -11.02 17.38
C PRO A 276 -1.99 -10.99 16.59
N PRO A 277 -0.86 -10.67 17.25
CA PRO A 277 0.47 -10.87 16.66
C PRO A 277 0.81 -12.37 16.59
N MET A 278 1.76 -12.71 15.72
CA MET A 278 2.34 -14.06 15.59
C MET A 278 3.76 -14.10 16.17
N LEU A 279 4.25 -15.29 16.54
CA LEU A 279 5.57 -15.45 17.16
C LEU A 279 6.71 -14.95 16.24
N GLU A 280 6.59 -15.22 14.95
CA GLU A 280 7.57 -14.90 13.91
C GLU A 280 7.46 -13.45 13.42
N ASP A 281 6.44 -12.70 13.87
CA ASP A 281 6.33 -11.30 13.53
C ASP A 281 7.53 -10.52 14.07
N GLU A 282 8.01 -9.54 13.30
CA GLU A 282 9.03 -8.62 13.78
C GLU A 282 8.52 -7.85 15.01
N VAL A 283 9.39 -7.59 15.99
CA VAL A 283 9.01 -6.99 17.28
C VAL A 283 8.35 -5.61 17.15
N TRP A 284 8.67 -4.87 16.07
CA TRP A 284 8.01 -3.60 15.78
C TRP A 284 6.55 -3.77 15.33
N ARG A 285 6.02 -4.97 15.14
CA ARG A 285 4.59 -5.24 14.94
C ARG A 285 3.79 -5.14 16.25
N LEU A 286 4.45 -5.09 17.41
CA LEU A 286 3.81 -4.82 18.69
C LEU A 286 3.37 -3.35 18.79
N GLU A 287 2.27 -3.11 19.50
CA GLU A 287 1.83 -1.74 19.80
C GLU A 287 2.92 -0.94 20.52
N LYS A 288 2.93 0.38 20.33
CA LYS A 288 3.91 1.33 20.92
C LYS A 288 5.39 1.15 20.52
N ILE A 289 5.73 0.13 19.74
CA ILE A 289 7.06 -0.02 19.13
C ILE A 289 6.99 0.35 17.64
N GLY A 290 7.60 1.46 17.23
CA GLY A 290 7.61 1.87 15.82
C GLY A 290 8.72 1.20 14.99
N LYS A 291 8.47 0.87 13.72
CA LYS A 291 9.52 0.40 12.80
C LYS A 291 10.62 1.46 12.69
N HIS A 292 11.87 1.03 12.82
CA HIS A 292 13.06 1.91 12.90
C HIS A 292 13.02 2.96 14.03
N GLY A 293 12.08 2.86 14.98
CA GLY A 293 11.99 3.73 16.15
C GLY A 293 13.08 3.45 17.19
N THR A 294 13.12 4.28 18.23
CA THR A 294 14.10 4.17 19.32
C THR A 294 14.04 2.82 20.02
N PHE A 295 12.85 2.39 20.45
CA PHE A 295 12.64 1.10 21.12
C PHE A 295 12.97 -0.09 20.21
N HIS A 296 12.60 -0.02 18.93
CA HIS A 296 12.95 -1.07 17.96
C HIS A 296 14.47 -1.22 17.83
N LYS A 297 15.20 -0.11 17.67
CA LYS A 297 16.67 -0.13 17.60
C LYS A 297 17.31 -0.68 18.88
N LYS A 298 16.81 -0.30 20.06
CA LYS A 298 17.30 -0.82 21.35
C LYS A 298 17.09 -2.33 21.47
N LEU A 299 15.89 -2.83 21.15
CA LEU A 299 15.58 -4.27 21.16
C LEU A 299 16.45 -5.05 20.17
N SER A 300 16.55 -4.58 18.92
CA SER A 300 17.39 -5.23 17.90
C SER A 300 18.87 -5.26 18.28
N SER A 301 19.39 -4.23 18.96
CA SER A 301 20.77 -4.22 19.44
C SER A 301 21.05 -5.30 20.50
N GLN A 302 20.00 -5.81 21.16
CA GLN A 302 20.05 -6.91 22.12
C GLN A 302 19.63 -8.26 21.50
N GLY A 303 19.49 -8.33 20.17
CA GLY A 303 19.07 -9.54 19.46
C GLY A 303 17.57 -9.84 19.51
N ILE A 304 16.75 -8.95 20.10
CA ILE A 304 15.30 -9.13 20.21
C ILE A 304 14.64 -8.59 18.95
N ASN A 305 14.44 -9.46 17.96
CA ASN A 305 13.94 -9.06 16.64
C ASN A 305 12.53 -9.54 16.36
N SER A 306 12.06 -10.60 17.03
CA SER A 306 10.72 -11.16 16.88
C SER A 306 9.83 -10.95 18.12
N VAL A 307 8.52 -11.13 17.95
CA VAL A 307 7.57 -11.20 19.07
C VAL A 307 7.90 -12.36 20.00
N GLN A 308 8.36 -13.49 19.46
CA GLN A 308 8.82 -14.62 20.26
C GLN A 308 10.01 -14.24 21.16
N ASP A 309 11.04 -13.58 20.62
CA ASP A 309 12.20 -13.16 21.41
C ASP A 309 11.80 -12.20 22.54
N PHE A 310 10.88 -11.28 22.23
CA PHE A 310 10.33 -10.34 23.20
C PHE A 310 9.61 -11.08 24.34
N LEU A 311 8.73 -12.04 24.00
CA LEU A 311 7.98 -12.81 24.98
C LEU A 311 8.89 -13.74 25.80
N LYS A 312 9.91 -14.36 25.19
CA LYS A 312 10.91 -15.15 25.93
C LYS A 312 11.60 -14.31 26.98
N LEU A 313 12.14 -13.15 26.61
CA LEU A 313 12.82 -12.30 27.59
C LEU A 313 11.84 -11.73 28.63
N TYR A 314 10.60 -11.43 28.24
CA TYR A 314 9.56 -11.01 29.17
C TYR A 314 9.33 -12.05 30.28
N VAL A 315 9.31 -13.34 29.94
CA VAL A 315 9.15 -14.45 30.91
C VAL A 315 10.42 -14.71 31.72
N VAL A 316 11.59 -14.71 31.07
CA VAL A 316 12.87 -15.09 31.68
C VAL A 316 13.45 -13.99 32.57
N ASP A 317 13.37 -12.73 32.11
CA ASP A 317 13.99 -11.56 32.75
C ASP A 317 13.25 -10.26 32.40
N THR A 318 12.07 -10.08 33.01
CA THR A 318 11.28 -8.84 32.88
C THR A 318 12.08 -7.58 33.26
N PRO A 319 12.87 -7.55 34.36
CA PRO A 319 13.67 -6.38 34.73
C PRO A 319 14.66 -5.95 33.63
N ARG A 320 15.37 -6.90 33.00
CA ARG A 320 16.27 -6.58 31.89
C ARG A 320 15.52 -6.05 30.67
N LEU A 321 14.37 -6.64 30.32
CA LEU A 321 13.55 -6.12 29.22
C LEU A 321 13.06 -4.68 29.50
N ARG A 322 12.71 -4.38 30.75
CA ARG A 322 12.36 -3.02 31.21
C ARG A 322 13.52 -2.04 31.06
N GLU A 323 14.73 -2.46 31.40
CA GLU A 323 15.94 -1.64 31.25
C GLU A 323 16.23 -1.33 29.77
N ILE A 324 16.14 -2.33 28.89
CA ILE A 324 16.30 -2.14 27.44
C ILE A 324 15.28 -1.13 26.91
N LEU A 325 14.04 -1.19 27.42
CA LEU A 325 12.96 -0.28 27.07
C LEU A 325 12.88 0.96 27.98
N ALA A 326 13.99 1.33 28.64
CA ALA A 326 14.08 2.54 29.42
C ALA A 326 13.63 3.77 28.60
N GLY A 327 12.71 4.53 29.18
CA GLY A 327 12.02 5.66 28.55
C GLY A 327 10.57 5.36 28.10
N MET A 328 10.14 4.09 28.14
CA MET A 328 8.73 3.73 27.95
C MET A 328 7.94 4.04 29.24
N SER A 329 6.80 4.73 29.11
CA SER A 329 5.92 4.96 30.27
C SER A 329 5.20 3.67 30.68
N GLU A 330 4.73 3.59 31.93
CA GLU A 330 4.04 2.40 32.45
C GLU A 330 2.84 2.01 31.58
N LYS A 331 2.05 2.99 31.16
CA LYS A 331 0.91 2.78 30.25
C LYS A 331 1.33 2.23 28.88
N MET A 332 2.47 2.69 28.34
CA MET A 332 2.96 2.16 27.05
C MET A 332 3.47 0.73 27.21
N TRP A 333 4.14 0.43 28.33
CA TRP A 333 4.60 -0.91 28.65
C TRP A 333 3.43 -1.89 28.74
N GLU A 334 2.41 -1.57 29.56
CA GLU A 334 1.23 -2.41 29.72
C GLU A 334 0.53 -2.72 28.39
N VAL A 335 0.40 -1.71 27.53
CA VAL A 335 -0.21 -1.89 26.20
C VAL A 335 0.64 -2.82 25.33
N THR A 336 1.96 -2.65 25.35
CA THR A 336 2.90 -3.46 24.56
C THR A 336 2.88 -4.93 25.02
N THR A 337 2.98 -5.18 26.33
CA THR A 337 3.02 -6.53 26.88
C THR A 337 1.67 -7.22 26.76
N ARG A 338 0.56 -6.51 27.04
CA ARG A 338 -0.80 -7.05 26.84
C ARG A 338 -1.00 -7.46 25.39
N HIS A 339 -0.59 -6.62 24.44
CA HIS A 339 -0.69 -6.94 23.02
C HIS A 339 0.16 -8.17 22.66
N ALA A 340 1.42 -8.23 23.11
CA ALA A 340 2.30 -9.38 22.88
C ALA A 340 1.70 -10.67 23.45
N SER A 341 1.09 -10.63 24.64
CA SER A 341 0.47 -11.79 25.29
C SER A 341 -0.79 -12.31 24.60
N THR A 342 -1.39 -11.56 23.65
CA THR A 342 -2.48 -12.08 22.81
C THR A 342 -1.98 -13.02 21.70
N CYS A 343 -0.66 -13.17 21.55
CA CYS A 343 -0.04 -14.06 20.57
C CYS A 343 -0.46 -15.52 20.77
N VAL A 344 -0.83 -16.19 19.68
CA VAL A 344 -1.12 -17.63 19.69
C VAL A 344 0.21 -18.39 19.66
N LEU A 345 0.46 -19.20 20.69
CA LEU A 345 1.75 -19.89 20.88
C LEU A 345 1.85 -21.21 20.11
N GLY A 346 0.72 -21.81 19.72
CA GLY A 346 0.67 -23.14 19.14
C GLY A 346 0.97 -24.25 20.17
N ASN A 347 1.25 -25.46 19.67
CA ASN A 347 1.36 -26.68 20.49
C ASN A 347 2.80 -27.20 20.63
N LYS A 348 3.79 -26.39 20.26
CA LYS A 348 5.20 -26.78 20.31
C LYS A 348 5.71 -26.71 21.74
N LEU A 349 6.35 -27.78 22.21
CA LEU A 349 7.01 -27.81 23.51
C LEU A 349 8.51 -28.06 23.32
N TYR A 350 9.30 -27.66 24.31
CA TYR A 350 10.76 -27.77 24.29
C TYR A 350 11.23 -28.41 25.58
N ARG A 351 12.04 -29.46 25.46
CA ARG A 351 12.63 -30.16 26.60
C ARG A 351 14.02 -29.61 26.88
N PHE A 352 14.28 -29.27 28.14
CA PHE A 352 15.62 -28.95 28.65
C PHE A 352 15.95 -29.84 29.84
N GLN A 353 17.17 -30.40 29.85
CA GLN A 353 17.66 -31.25 30.92
C GLN A 353 18.78 -30.53 31.67
N GLY A 354 18.56 -30.33 32.97
CA GLY A 354 19.55 -29.83 33.90
C GLY A 354 20.54 -30.91 34.35
N ASN A 355 21.54 -30.50 35.13
CA ASN A 355 22.63 -31.37 35.57
C ASN A 355 22.19 -32.43 36.61
N ASP A 356 21.09 -32.20 37.33
CA ASP A 356 20.64 -33.04 38.45
C ASP A 356 19.49 -33.98 38.06
N ASN A 357 19.49 -34.46 36.81
CA ASN A 357 18.40 -35.23 36.19
C ASN A 357 17.04 -34.51 36.17
N CYS A 358 16.97 -33.24 36.54
CA CYS A 358 15.78 -32.42 36.41
C CYS A 358 15.54 -32.09 34.94
N VAL A 359 14.32 -32.31 34.47
CA VAL A 359 13.89 -32.04 33.11
C VAL A 359 12.72 -31.07 33.17
N ILE A 360 12.87 -29.92 32.50
CA ILE A 360 11.78 -28.96 32.35
C ILE A 360 11.25 -28.98 30.93
N VAL A 361 9.95 -28.73 30.82
CA VAL A 361 9.22 -28.62 29.56
C VAL A 361 8.73 -27.20 29.44
N LEU A 362 9.12 -26.55 28.36
CA LEU A 362 8.85 -25.14 28.08
C LEU A 362 7.93 -25.02 26.88
N ASN A 363 7.04 -24.02 26.91
CA ASN A 363 6.37 -23.57 25.70
C ASN A 363 7.28 -22.64 24.87
N PRO A 364 6.87 -22.17 23.67
CA PRO A 364 7.73 -21.38 22.79
C PRO A 364 8.21 -20.02 23.33
N ILE A 365 7.68 -19.59 24.47
CA ILE A 365 8.03 -18.32 25.15
C ILE A 365 8.71 -18.55 26.51
N CYS A 366 9.29 -19.74 26.73
CA CYS A 366 10.00 -20.11 27.96
C CYS A 366 9.13 -20.20 29.22
N HIS A 367 7.79 -20.25 29.12
CA HIS A 367 6.99 -20.61 30.28
C HIS A 367 7.09 -22.11 30.55
N VAL A 368 7.28 -22.46 31.83
CA VAL A 368 7.31 -23.85 32.29
C VAL A 368 5.90 -24.43 32.25
N VAL A 369 5.74 -25.51 31.50
CA VAL A 369 4.50 -26.30 31.39
C VAL A 369 4.58 -27.57 32.25
N GLY A 370 5.80 -28.06 32.51
CA GLY A 370 6.03 -29.21 33.40
C GLY A 370 7.49 -29.31 33.87
N ALA A 371 7.69 -29.98 35.00
CA ALA A 371 8.99 -30.30 35.57
C ALA A 371 9.00 -31.75 36.06
N PHE A 372 10.08 -32.47 35.75
CA PHE A 372 10.20 -33.90 35.94
C PHE A 372 11.60 -34.26 36.44
N ILE A 373 11.74 -35.44 37.05
CA ILE A 373 13.02 -36.05 37.41
C ILE A 373 13.19 -37.28 36.51
N ASP A 374 14.32 -37.34 35.82
CA ASP A 374 14.73 -38.48 35.00
C ASP A 374 15.46 -39.51 35.86
N VAL A 375 14.84 -40.67 36.08
CA VAL A 375 15.45 -41.80 36.78
C VAL A 375 15.54 -42.95 35.79
N ASP A 376 16.76 -43.30 35.39
CA ASP A 376 17.04 -44.40 34.46
C ASP A 376 16.26 -44.31 33.12
N GLY A 377 16.01 -43.09 32.63
CA GLY A 377 15.29 -42.85 31.38
C GLY A 377 13.77 -42.72 31.53
N GLN A 378 13.24 -42.81 32.76
CA GLN A 378 11.81 -42.61 33.07
C GLN A 378 11.58 -41.26 33.73
N LEU A 379 10.59 -40.50 33.23
CA LEU A 379 10.23 -39.18 33.75
C LEU A 379 9.18 -39.29 34.84
N PHE A 380 9.51 -38.85 36.05
CA PHE A 380 8.58 -38.76 37.18
C PHE A 380 8.24 -37.28 37.45
N PRO A 381 6.96 -36.92 37.69
CA PRO A 381 6.60 -35.55 38.04
C PRO A 381 7.39 -35.07 39.27
N ALA A 382 7.99 -33.88 39.18
CA ALA A 382 8.66 -33.28 40.32
C ALA A 382 7.61 -32.93 41.41
N ALA A 383 7.89 -33.26 42.67
CA ALA A 383 6.92 -33.12 43.76
C ALA A 383 6.55 -31.64 44.04
N PRO A 384 5.30 -31.32 44.43
CA PRO A 384 4.81 -29.94 44.55
C PRO A 384 5.49 -29.05 45.61
N ASP A 385 6.42 -29.57 46.43
CA ASP A 385 7.14 -28.80 47.47
C ASP A 385 8.35 -28.01 46.93
N LEU A 386 8.30 -27.67 45.64
CA LEU A 386 9.29 -26.93 44.86
C LEU A 386 9.50 -25.46 45.30
N SER A 387 8.97 -25.02 46.45
CA SER A 387 9.11 -23.62 46.88
C SER A 387 10.59 -23.20 47.08
N VAL A 388 11.46 -24.14 47.50
CA VAL A 388 12.93 -23.99 47.57
C VAL A 388 13.59 -24.15 46.19
N GLU A 389 12.94 -24.88 45.28
CA GLU A 389 13.40 -25.15 43.92
C GLU A 389 12.89 -24.12 42.88
N THR A 390 12.07 -23.14 43.25
CA THR A 390 11.61 -22.08 42.33
C THR A 390 12.78 -21.31 41.71
N ASN A 391 13.82 -21.03 42.51
CA ASN A 391 15.03 -20.37 42.04
C ASN A 391 15.87 -21.28 41.13
N TYR A 392 15.83 -22.60 41.39
CA TYR A 392 16.52 -23.60 40.57
C TYR A 392 15.80 -23.81 39.23
N ILE A 393 14.47 -23.92 39.21
CA ILE A 393 13.70 -23.93 37.96
C ILE A 393 13.95 -22.64 37.19
N GLN A 394 13.98 -21.48 37.84
CA GLN A 394 14.31 -20.22 37.18
C GLN A 394 15.73 -20.22 36.60
N SER A 395 16.72 -20.83 37.27
CA SER A 395 18.07 -20.95 36.72
C SER A 395 18.11 -21.90 35.51
N LEU A 396 17.36 -23.00 35.54
CA LEU A 396 17.18 -23.89 34.39
C LEU A 396 16.47 -23.20 33.23
N VAL A 397 15.44 -22.39 33.49
CA VAL A 397 14.75 -21.59 32.47
C VAL A 397 15.71 -20.60 31.81
N ARG A 398 16.57 -19.92 32.59
CA ARG A 398 17.62 -19.04 32.04
C ARG A 398 18.63 -19.81 31.19
N ALA A 399 19.10 -20.95 31.68
CA ALA A 399 20.02 -21.82 30.93
C ALA A 399 19.39 -22.33 29.62
N ALA A 400 18.11 -22.70 29.65
CA ALA A 400 17.35 -23.11 28.46
C ALA A 400 17.18 -21.95 27.47
N TYR A 401 16.93 -20.73 27.96
CA TYR A 401 16.84 -19.53 27.13
C TYR A 401 18.16 -19.22 26.42
N GLU A 402 19.29 -19.29 27.14
CA GLU A 402 20.62 -19.06 26.56
C GLU A 402 21.00 -20.12 25.51
N ASN A 403 20.53 -21.36 25.71
CA ASN A 403 20.81 -22.50 24.83
C ASN A 403 19.62 -22.86 23.92
N TRP A 404 18.71 -21.91 23.65
CA TRP A 404 17.41 -22.18 23.02
C TRP A 404 17.49 -22.99 21.72
N ASN A 405 18.47 -22.69 20.86
CA ASN A 405 18.64 -23.36 19.56
C ASN A 405 19.08 -24.83 19.67
N SER A 406 19.49 -25.28 20.85
CA SER A 406 19.89 -26.67 21.12
C SER A 406 18.80 -27.50 21.80
N LEU A 407 17.66 -26.89 22.13
CA LEU A 407 16.54 -27.57 22.77
C LEU A 407 15.86 -28.56 21.85
N GLN A 408 15.43 -29.70 22.41
CA GLN A 408 14.68 -30.70 21.68
C GLN A 408 13.20 -30.30 21.60
N GLU A 409 12.67 -30.16 20.39
CA GLU A 409 11.24 -29.93 20.16
C GLU A 409 10.47 -31.24 20.43
N VAL A 410 9.39 -31.14 21.20
CA VAL A 410 8.51 -32.25 21.60
C VAL A 410 7.07 -31.87 21.25
N GLN A 411 6.27 -32.84 20.78
CA GLN A 411 4.85 -32.59 20.48
C GLN A 411 4.02 -32.47 21.76
N GLY A 412 3.00 -31.59 21.76
CA GLY A 412 2.16 -31.29 22.93
C GLY A 412 1.50 -32.48 23.65
N ASN A 413 1.37 -33.62 22.99
CA ASN A 413 0.73 -34.83 23.53
C ASN A 413 1.71 -35.76 24.28
N TYR A 414 2.95 -35.31 24.55
CA TYR A 414 3.98 -36.17 25.13
C TYR A 414 3.79 -36.50 26.63
N PHE A 415 2.87 -35.79 27.30
CA PHE A 415 2.65 -35.87 28.74
C PHE A 415 1.20 -36.22 29.12
N GLU A 416 0.37 -36.60 28.14
CA GLU A 416 -0.96 -37.22 28.37
C GLU A 416 -0.86 -38.73 28.58
#